data_AF-A0A5B1BRM4-F1
#
_entry.id   AF-A0A5B1BRM4-F1
#
_cell.length_a   1.000
_cell.length_b   1.000
_cell.length_c   1.000
_cell.angle_alpha   90.00
_cell.angle_beta   90.00
_cell.angle_gamma   90.00
#
_symmetry.space_group_name_H-M   'P 1'
#
loop_
_entity.id
_entity.type
_entity.pdbx_description
1 polymer ?
#
loop_
_entity_poly.entity_id
_entity_poly.type
_entity_poly.pdbx_seq_one_letter_code
_entity_poly.pdbx_strand_id
1 'polypeptide(L)'
;MIRAVWNGTVLAEAPRTVRLEGNDYFPPESVRREHLIGSRTKSVCPWKGLANYYTVSVNGDVNPDAAWYYPHPSPLARRIKNHVAFWNGVHVEGEPEEISTQRSEGGGRLPIWRIGITSGLVGILCCVGPTILAAIGIISGATALAWANNLYGNYAWWFRLSGLGVLALLVWIALRRRNQCSLGGVRRLRWRLVTTLGIAIGTYAVLYAVTTWLERFA
;
A
#
# COMPACT_ATOMS: atom_id res chain seq x y z
N MET A 1 -16.63 6.88 24.38
CA MET A 1 -15.28 7.42 24.71
C MET A 1 -14.23 6.43 24.23
N ILE A 2 -13.12 6.92 23.67
CA ILE A 2 -12.06 6.10 23.08
C ILE A 2 -10.84 6.09 24.02
N ARG A 3 -10.27 4.91 24.25
CA ARG A 3 -9.18 4.66 25.20
C ARG A 3 -8.06 3.87 24.55
N ALA A 4 -6.82 4.28 24.77
CA ALA A 4 -5.62 3.51 24.41
C ALA A 4 -5.07 2.83 25.68
N VAL A 5 -4.98 1.51 25.67
CA VAL A 5 -4.61 0.69 26.83
C VAL A 5 -3.43 -0.22 26.49
N TRP A 6 -2.47 -0.29 27.41
CA TRP A 6 -1.33 -1.20 27.30
C TRP A 6 -0.96 -1.74 28.68
N ASN A 7 -0.77 -3.06 28.80
CA ASN A 7 -0.58 -3.77 30.07
C ASN A 7 -1.59 -3.36 31.16
N GLY A 8 -2.87 -3.26 30.78
CA GLY A 8 -3.96 -2.86 31.68
C GLY A 8 -3.96 -1.38 32.08
N THR A 9 -2.98 -0.58 31.62
CA THR A 9 -2.84 0.85 31.95
C THR A 9 -3.34 1.72 30.80
N VAL A 10 -4.12 2.74 31.12
CA VAL A 10 -4.66 3.70 30.14
C VAL A 10 -3.58 4.72 29.80
N LEU A 11 -3.14 4.75 28.54
CA LEU A 11 -2.15 5.69 28.04
C LEU A 11 -2.79 6.99 27.52
N ALA A 12 -4.01 6.92 27.00
CA ALA A 12 -4.76 8.08 26.55
C ALA A 12 -6.25 7.77 26.59
N GLU A 13 -7.06 8.79 26.88
CA GLU A 13 -8.51 8.68 26.92
C GLU A 13 -9.15 9.99 26.46
N ALA A 14 -9.92 9.92 25.38
CA ALA A 14 -10.57 11.09 24.81
C ALA A 14 -12.01 10.79 24.39
N PRO A 15 -12.93 11.77 24.51
CA PRO A 15 -14.28 11.64 23.96
C PRO A 15 -14.25 11.60 22.42
N ARG A 16 -13.28 12.29 21.81
CA ARG A 16 -13.11 12.41 20.36
C ARG A 16 -11.65 12.25 19.97
N THR A 17 -11.41 11.44 18.95
CA THR A 17 -10.12 11.29 18.29
C THR A 17 -10.25 11.67 16.82
N VAL A 18 -9.12 12.01 16.19
CA VAL A 18 -9.09 12.18 14.73
C VAL A 18 -8.74 10.84 14.11
N ARG A 19 -9.70 10.14 13.51
CA ARG A 19 -9.41 8.88 12.82
C ARG A 19 -8.85 9.12 11.42
N LEU A 20 -7.68 8.56 11.14
CA LEU A 20 -6.99 8.70 9.86
C LEU A 20 -6.21 7.43 9.52
N GLU A 21 -6.51 6.83 8.36
CA GLU A 21 -5.91 5.56 7.89
C GLU A 21 -6.04 4.41 8.91
N GLY A 22 -7.18 4.33 9.61
CA GLY A 22 -7.44 3.30 10.61
C GLY A 22 -6.71 3.50 11.94
N ASN A 23 -5.97 4.60 12.12
CA ASN A 23 -5.38 4.95 13.40
C ASN A 23 -6.19 6.07 14.07
N ASP A 24 -6.33 5.99 15.39
CA ASP A 24 -6.92 7.04 16.20
C ASP A 24 -5.82 7.96 16.74
N TYR A 25 -5.94 9.22 16.37
CA TYR A 25 -5.04 10.26 16.83
C TYR A 25 -5.68 10.97 18.03
N PHE A 26 -5.08 10.78 19.19
CA PHE A 26 -5.51 11.34 20.46
C PHE A 26 -5.00 12.78 20.60
N PRO A 27 -5.86 13.72 21.03
CA PRO A 27 -5.41 15.07 21.35
C PRO A 27 -4.28 15.05 22.40
N PRO A 28 -3.27 15.94 22.30
CA PRO A 28 -2.11 15.91 23.20
C PRO A 28 -2.48 16.10 24.68
N GLU A 29 -3.60 16.77 24.98
CA GLU A 29 -4.15 16.95 26.33
C GLU A 29 -4.78 15.68 26.92
N SER A 30 -5.21 14.75 26.08
CA SER A 30 -5.85 13.50 26.50
C SER A 30 -4.85 12.36 26.77
N VAL A 31 -3.57 12.63 26.55
CA VAL A 31 -2.49 11.66 26.58
C VAL A 31 -1.71 11.79 27.89
N ARG A 32 -1.55 10.66 28.58
CA ARG A 32 -0.80 10.55 29.84
C ARG A 32 0.70 10.54 29.57
N ARG A 33 1.32 11.72 29.60
CA ARG A 33 2.76 11.91 29.29
C ARG A 33 3.68 11.20 30.27
N GLU A 34 3.22 10.90 31.49
CA GLU A 34 3.96 10.13 32.48
C GLU A 34 4.36 8.73 31.99
N HIS A 35 3.61 8.16 31.05
CA HIS A 35 3.90 6.86 30.45
C HIS A 35 4.68 6.96 29.13
N LEU A 36 5.05 8.17 28.70
CA LEU A 36 5.70 8.41 27.41
C LEU A 36 7.11 8.97 27.58
N ILE A 37 8.07 8.25 27.03
CA ILE A 37 9.49 8.63 27.01
C ILE A 37 9.86 9.05 25.59
N GLY A 38 10.48 10.21 25.44
CA GLY A 38 10.94 10.71 24.13
C GLY A 38 11.92 9.72 23.47
N SER A 39 11.63 9.32 22.23
CA SER A 39 12.52 8.50 21.43
C SER A 39 13.29 9.35 20.41
N ARG A 40 14.50 8.89 20.05
CA ARG A 40 15.27 9.49 18.93
C ARG A 40 14.76 9.01 17.57
N THR A 41 13.92 7.98 17.54
CA THR A 41 13.35 7.43 16.31
C THR A 41 12.48 8.46 15.60
N LYS A 42 12.71 8.60 14.29
CA LYS A 42 11.92 9.45 13.39
C LYS A 42 11.64 8.69 12.11
N SER A 43 10.48 8.92 11.51
CA SER A 43 10.14 8.35 10.21
C SER A 43 9.50 9.41 9.33
N VAL A 44 9.74 9.33 8.02
CA VAL A 44 9.18 10.28 7.05
C VAL A 44 8.02 9.61 6.34
N CYS A 45 6.83 10.19 6.48
CA CYS A 45 5.65 9.81 5.72
C CYS A 45 5.52 10.76 4.52
N PRO A 46 5.46 10.25 3.26
CA PRO A 46 5.50 11.09 2.05
C PRO A 46 4.44 12.19 1.99
N TRP A 47 3.30 11.97 2.65
CA TRP A 47 2.18 12.90 2.61
C TRP A 47 1.80 13.46 3.98
N LYS A 48 2.13 12.79 5.11
CA LYS A 48 1.86 13.33 6.47
C LYS A 48 2.99 14.20 7.00
N GLY A 49 4.24 13.98 6.59
CA GLY A 49 5.42 14.69 7.10
C GLY A 49 6.29 13.82 8.01
N LEU A 50 7.08 14.47 8.87
CA LEU A 50 8.01 13.81 9.80
C LEU A 50 7.30 13.35 11.08
N ALA A 51 7.27 12.05 11.32
CA ALA A 51 6.80 11.44 12.54
C ALA A 51 7.92 11.38 13.58
N ASN A 52 7.59 11.71 14.83
CA ASN A 52 8.43 11.51 16.01
C ASN A 52 7.78 10.46 16.89
N TYR A 53 8.59 9.67 17.59
CA TYR A 53 8.13 8.53 18.37
C TYR A 53 8.31 8.75 19.87
N TYR A 54 7.43 8.11 20.63
CA TYR A 54 7.56 7.91 22.07
C TYR A 54 7.68 6.42 22.35
N THR A 55 8.56 6.09 23.28
CA THR A 55 8.60 4.80 23.94
C THR A 55 7.60 4.80 25.08
N VAL A 56 6.74 3.80 25.16
CA VAL A 56 5.77 3.67 26.25
C VAL A 56 6.43 2.91 27.39
N SER A 57 6.30 3.40 28.62
CA SER A 57 6.83 2.75 29.82
C SER A 57 5.74 2.68 30.90
N VAL A 58 5.41 1.46 31.32
CA VAL A 58 4.35 1.18 32.29
C VAL A 58 4.84 0.10 33.24
N ASN A 59 4.82 0.38 34.55
CA ASN A 59 5.15 -0.59 35.61
C ASN A 59 6.50 -1.32 35.45
N GLY A 60 7.50 -0.67 34.82
CA GLY A 60 8.82 -1.25 34.55
C GLY A 60 8.94 -1.96 33.19
N ASP A 61 7.82 -2.23 32.52
CA ASP A 61 7.83 -2.73 31.15
C ASP A 61 7.99 -1.59 30.15
N VAL A 62 8.81 -1.82 29.13
CA VAL A 62 9.14 -0.83 28.10
C VAL A 62 8.70 -1.33 26.73
N ASN A 63 7.88 -0.53 26.05
CA ASN A 63 7.46 -0.76 24.67
C ASN A 63 8.08 0.31 23.75
N PRO A 64 9.21 -0.01 23.09
CA PRO A 64 9.94 0.96 22.29
C PRO A 64 9.12 1.43 21.09
N ASP A 65 9.16 2.74 20.85
CA ASP A 65 8.51 3.41 19.72
C ASP A 65 7.01 3.10 19.56
N ALA A 66 6.29 2.74 20.64
CA ALA A 66 4.90 2.31 20.61
C ALA A 66 3.86 3.44 20.49
N ALA A 67 4.30 4.70 20.48
CA ALA A 67 3.47 5.86 20.18
C ALA A 67 4.18 6.81 19.22
N TRP A 68 3.44 7.57 18.41
CA TRP A 68 4.03 8.54 17.49
C TRP A 68 3.12 9.75 17.26
N TYR A 69 3.73 10.86 16.84
CA TYR A 69 3.06 12.13 16.59
C TYR A 69 3.76 12.93 15.48
N TYR A 70 3.04 13.90 14.91
CA TYR A 70 3.53 14.77 13.84
C TYR A 70 3.58 16.23 14.32
N PRO A 71 4.77 16.79 14.62
CA PRO A 71 4.88 18.20 15.04
C PRO A 71 4.65 19.17 13.88
N HIS A 72 5.12 18.81 12.69
CA HIS A 72 5.01 19.61 11.47
C HIS A 72 4.36 18.79 10.34
N PRO A 73 3.04 18.51 10.43
CA PRO A 73 2.35 17.77 9.39
C PRO A 73 2.14 18.61 8.14
N SER A 74 1.94 17.93 7.00
CA SER A 74 1.57 18.59 5.74
C SER A 74 0.21 19.30 5.83
N PRO A 75 -0.12 20.21 4.89
CA PRO A 75 -1.44 20.86 4.84
C PRO A 75 -2.61 19.87 4.85
N LEU A 76 -2.47 18.74 4.18
CA LEU A 76 -3.50 17.68 4.11
C LEU A 76 -3.68 16.93 5.44
N ALA A 77 -2.63 16.88 6.27
CA ALA A 77 -2.63 16.20 7.57
C ALA A 77 -2.67 17.18 8.76
N ARG A 78 -3.00 18.46 8.55
CA ARG A 78 -2.95 19.49 9.60
C ARG A 78 -3.81 19.18 10.82
N ARG A 79 -4.90 18.43 10.62
CA ARG A 79 -5.83 18.01 11.68
C ARG A 79 -5.22 17.07 12.73
N ILE A 80 -4.11 16.40 12.43
CA ILE A 80 -3.41 15.50 13.37
C ILE A 80 -2.16 16.13 13.99
N LYS A 81 -1.99 17.46 13.86
CA LYS A 81 -0.82 18.15 14.41
C LYS A 81 -0.73 17.92 15.92
N ASN A 82 0.43 17.45 16.37
CA ASN A 82 0.72 17.09 17.77
C ASN A 82 -0.20 16.02 18.38
N HIS A 83 -1.09 15.39 17.62
CA HIS A 83 -1.89 14.30 18.13
C HIS A 83 -1.05 13.02 18.16
N VAL A 84 -1.29 12.20 19.17
CA VAL A 84 -0.54 10.96 19.43
C VAL A 84 -1.36 9.76 18.99
N ALA A 85 -0.77 8.88 18.21
CA ALA A 85 -1.35 7.58 17.86
C ALA A 85 -0.51 6.46 18.50
N PHE A 86 -1.14 5.32 18.74
CA PHE A 86 -0.54 4.18 19.44
C PHE A 86 -0.59 2.90 18.59
N TRP A 87 0.40 2.02 18.76
CA TRP A 87 0.53 0.75 18.03
C TRP A 87 1.39 -0.23 18.84
N ASN A 88 1.86 -1.31 18.19
CA ASN A 88 2.79 -2.28 18.76
C ASN A 88 2.28 -2.96 20.05
N GLY A 89 1.02 -3.41 20.03
CA GLY A 89 0.38 -4.10 21.16
C GLY A 89 -0.42 -3.19 22.09
N VAL A 90 -0.45 -1.88 21.84
CA VAL A 90 -1.42 -0.98 22.49
C VAL A 90 -2.80 -1.21 21.87
N HIS A 91 -3.79 -1.53 22.69
CA HIS A 91 -5.17 -1.73 22.28
C HIS A 91 -5.94 -0.41 22.34
N VAL A 92 -6.57 -0.03 21.23
CA VAL A 92 -7.45 1.14 21.18
C VAL A 92 -8.88 0.65 21.15
N GLU A 93 -9.62 0.95 22.19
CA GLU A 93 -10.98 0.47 22.43
C GLU A 93 -11.95 1.64 22.61
N GLY A 94 -13.21 1.41 22.28
CA GLY A 94 -14.30 2.34 22.53
C GLY A 94 -14.96 2.92 21.27
N GLU A 95 -16.19 3.39 21.46
CA GLU A 95 -16.98 4.03 20.42
C GLU A 95 -16.85 5.56 20.52
N PRO A 96 -16.72 6.27 19.38
CA PRO A 96 -16.77 7.73 19.37
C PRO A 96 -18.14 8.19 19.87
N GLU A 97 -18.15 9.24 20.68
CA GLU A 97 -19.39 9.89 21.09
C GLU A 97 -20.05 10.53 19.86
N GLU A 98 -21.25 10.06 19.50
CA GLU A 98 -21.99 10.56 18.34
C GLU A 98 -22.47 12.00 18.59
N ILE A 99 -21.86 12.96 17.90
CA ILE A 99 -22.43 14.29 17.72
C ILE A 99 -22.82 14.39 16.24
N SER A 100 -24.10 14.63 16.01
CA SER A 100 -24.74 14.82 14.70
C SER A 100 -24.15 16.01 13.95
N THR A 101 -22.98 15.84 13.35
CA THR A 101 -22.44 16.78 12.38
C THR A 101 -22.30 16.05 11.06
N GLN A 102 -23.24 16.32 10.16
CA GLN A 102 -23.26 15.75 8.82
C GLN A 102 -21.91 15.99 8.13
N ARG A 103 -21.21 14.89 7.81
CA ARG A 103 -20.01 14.92 7.00
C ARG A 103 -20.34 14.27 5.67
N SER A 104 -20.40 15.11 4.64
CA SER A 104 -20.47 14.71 3.23
C SER A 104 -19.43 13.63 2.93
N GLU A 105 -19.90 12.40 2.68
CA GLU A 105 -19.11 11.31 2.13
C GLU A 105 -18.89 11.53 0.62
N GLY A 106 -18.12 12.55 0.28
CA GLY A 106 -17.58 12.76 -1.06
C GLY A 106 -16.21 12.10 -1.18
N GLY A 107 -16.15 10.77 -1.26
CA GLY A 107 -14.90 10.01 -1.27
C GLY A 107 -14.97 8.76 -2.14
N GLY A 108 -15.07 8.95 -3.46
CA GLY A 108 -15.11 7.88 -4.44
C GLY A 108 -13.92 6.91 -4.28
N ARG A 109 -14.18 5.78 -3.62
CA ARG A 109 -13.32 4.59 -3.68
C ARG A 109 -13.28 4.16 -5.14
N LEU A 110 -12.22 4.48 -5.86
CA LEU A 110 -11.97 3.82 -7.14
C LEU A 110 -11.66 2.35 -6.81
N PRO A 111 -12.55 1.40 -7.17
CA PRO A 111 -12.42 0.02 -6.73
C PRO A 111 -11.16 -0.59 -7.33
N ILE A 112 -10.35 -1.24 -6.51
CA ILE A 112 -9.13 -1.99 -6.89
C ILE A 112 -9.39 -2.92 -8.09
N TRP A 113 -10.62 -3.39 -8.25
CA TRP A 113 -11.07 -4.19 -9.39
C TRP A 113 -10.96 -3.46 -10.75
N ARG A 114 -11.19 -2.13 -10.80
CA ARG A 114 -11.02 -1.33 -12.03
C ARG A 114 -9.57 -1.31 -12.52
N ILE A 115 -8.58 -1.38 -11.63
CA ILE A 115 -7.16 -1.44 -12.00
C ILE A 115 -6.80 -2.82 -12.58
N GLY A 116 -7.38 -3.89 -12.01
CA GLY A 116 -7.23 -5.24 -12.54
C GLY A 116 -7.80 -5.36 -13.95
N ILE A 117 -9.02 -4.88 -14.17
CA ILE A 117 -9.67 -4.92 -15.49
C ILE A 117 -8.92 -4.11 -16.53
N THR A 118 -8.46 -2.90 -16.21
CA THR A 118 -7.73 -2.09 -17.19
C THR A 118 -6.39 -2.73 -17.55
N SER A 119 -5.68 -3.32 -16.58
CA SER A 119 -4.44 -4.05 -16.87
C SER A 119 -4.68 -5.32 -17.72
N GLY A 120 -5.76 -6.05 -17.46
CA GLY A 120 -6.15 -7.23 -18.22
C GLY A 120 -6.57 -6.89 -19.65
N LEU A 121 -7.37 -5.84 -19.84
CA LEU A 121 -7.79 -5.37 -21.16
C LEU A 121 -6.62 -4.87 -22.00
N VAL A 122 -5.66 -4.15 -21.40
CA VAL A 122 -4.45 -3.70 -22.10
C VAL A 122 -3.55 -4.86 -22.49
N GLY A 123 -3.40 -5.88 -21.63
CA GLY A 123 -2.62 -7.08 -21.93
C GLY A 123 -3.25 -7.95 -23.03
N ILE A 124 -4.58 -8.07 -23.02
CA ILE A 124 -5.35 -8.83 -24.02
C ILE A 124 -5.40 -8.12 -25.38
N LEU A 125 -5.31 -6.77 -25.40
CA LEU A 125 -5.29 -5.97 -26.63
C LEU A 125 -4.14 -6.35 -27.59
N CYS A 126 -3.03 -6.87 -27.05
CA CYS A 126 -1.88 -7.31 -27.84
C CYS A 126 -2.15 -8.57 -28.68
N CYS A 127 -3.03 -9.47 -28.22
CA CYS A 127 -3.38 -10.70 -28.93
C CYS A 127 -4.71 -10.57 -29.70
N VAL A 128 -5.64 -9.79 -29.17
CA VAL A 128 -6.96 -9.62 -29.77
C VAL A 128 -6.93 -8.55 -30.85
N GLY A 129 -6.03 -7.56 -30.79
CA GLY A 129 -5.90 -6.49 -31.77
C GLY A 129 -5.68 -6.97 -33.22
N PRO A 130 -4.60 -7.73 -33.51
CA PRO A 130 -4.35 -8.25 -34.86
C PRO A 130 -5.45 -9.21 -35.34
N THR A 131 -5.99 -10.02 -34.42
CA THR A 131 -7.04 -10.99 -34.69
C THR A 131 -8.37 -10.31 -35.04
N ILE A 132 -8.72 -9.22 -34.33
CA ILE A 132 -9.90 -8.38 -34.62
C ILE A 132 -9.71 -7.64 -35.94
N LEU A 133 -8.54 -7.02 -36.19
CA LEU A 133 -8.29 -6.32 -37.46
C LEU A 133 -8.36 -7.26 -38.66
N ALA A 134 -7.91 -8.50 -38.51
CA ALA A 134 -8.06 -9.54 -39.52
C ALA A 134 -9.52 -9.99 -39.68
N ALA A 135 -10.27 -10.14 -38.58
CA ALA A 135 -11.69 -10.53 -38.61
C ALA A 135 -12.59 -9.44 -39.23
N ILE A 136 -12.27 -8.16 -39.05
CA ILE A 136 -12.97 -7.03 -39.70
C ILE A 136 -12.48 -6.85 -41.16
N GLY A 137 -11.48 -7.62 -41.61
CA GLY A 137 -10.96 -7.57 -42.97
C GLY A 137 -10.09 -6.35 -43.27
N ILE A 138 -9.66 -5.60 -42.25
CA ILE A 138 -8.79 -4.42 -42.38
C ILE A 138 -7.37 -4.86 -42.77
N ILE A 139 -6.92 -6.02 -42.27
CA ILE A 139 -5.64 -6.63 -42.63
C ILE A 139 -5.85 -8.08 -43.04
N SER A 140 -5.00 -8.58 -43.94
CA SER A 140 -5.03 -10.01 -44.30
C SER A 140 -4.48 -10.88 -43.17
N GLY A 141 -4.91 -12.15 -43.11
CA GLY A 141 -4.37 -13.12 -42.16
C GLY A 141 -2.85 -13.29 -42.26
N ALA A 142 -2.28 -13.18 -43.46
CA ALA A 142 -0.84 -13.24 -43.69
C ALA A 142 -0.10 -12.04 -43.07
N THR A 143 -0.67 -10.83 -43.17
CA THR A 143 -0.13 -9.64 -42.49
C THR A 143 -0.24 -9.73 -40.97
N ALA A 144 -1.30 -10.34 -40.43
CA ALA A 144 -1.45 -10.57 -39.00
C ALA A 144 -0.39 -11.57 -38.48
N LEU A 145 -0.12 -12.64 -39.22
CA LEU A 145 0.94 -13.62 -38.92
C LEU A 145 2.36 -13.01 -39.03
N ALA A 146 2.61 -12.18 -40.05
CA ALA A 146 3.90 -11.50 -40.21
C ALA A 146 4.18 -10.49 -39.09
N TRP A 147 3.15 -9.76 -38.65
CA TRP A 147 3.24 -8.86 -37.50
C TRP A 147 3.47 -9.64 -36.21
N ALA A 148 2.79 -10.77 -36.01
CA ALA A 148 3.02 -11.65 -34.87
C ALA A 148 4.48 -12.12 -34.82
N ASN A 149 5.02 -12.63 -35.92
CA ASN A 149 6.41 -13.10 -35.98
C ASN A 149 7.44 -11.97 -35.75
N ASN A 150 7.19 -10.75 -36.25
CA ASN A 150 8.16 -9.66 -36.08
C ASN A 150 8.11 -9.05 -34.67
N LEU A 151 6.91 -8.86 -34.09
CA LEU A 151 6.76 -8.39 -32.71
C LEU A 151 7.24 -9.42 -31.68
N TYR A 152 6.88 -10.70 -31.84
CA TYR A 152 7.25 -11.76 -30.88
C TYR A 152 8.64 -12.33 -31.12
N GLY A 153 9.19 -12.28 -32.34
CA GLY A 153 10.56 -12.70 -32.61
C GLY A 153 11.57 -11.65 -32.14
N ASN A 154 11.62 -10.50 -32.80
CA ASN A 154 12.66 -9.49 -32.58
C ASN A 154 12.44 -8.64 -31.31
N TYR A 155 11.19 -8.46 -30.88
CA TYR A 155 10.84 -7.57 -29.76
C TYR A 155 10.29 -8.30 -28.54
N ALA A 156 10.32 -9.64 -28.48
CA ALA A 156 9.85 -10.43 -27.33
C ALA A 156 10.41 -9.92 -25.99
N TRP A 157 11.69 -9.57 -25.97
CA TRP A 157 12.35 -9.11 -24.74
C TRP A 157 11.89 -7.71 -24.31
N TRP A 158 11.58 -6.84 -25.27
CA TRP A 158 11.02 -5.50 -25.01
C TRP A 158 9.61 -5.57 -24.39
N PHE A 159 8.76 -6.48 -24.86
CA PHE A 159 7.44 -6.71 -24.27
C PHE A 159 7.51 -7.28 -22.85
N ARG A 160 8.49 -8.15 -22.59
CA ARG A 160 8.71 -8.73 -21.25
C ARG A 160 9.21 -7.68 -20.26
N LEU A 161 10.13 -6.81 -20.67
CA LEU A 161 10.60 -5.70 -19.84
C LEU A 161 9.51 -4.65 -19.59
N SER A 162 8.71 -4.30 -20.60
CA SER A 162 7.62 -3.33 -20.44
C SER A 162 6.54 -3.87 -19.50
N GLY A 163 6.21 -5.16 -19.59
CA GLY A 163 5.28 -5.84 -18.67
C GLY A 163 5.77 -5.83 -17.23
N LEU A 164 7.05 -6.17 -16.98
CA LEU A 164 7.65 -6.09 -15.64
C LEU A 164 7.72 -4.65 -15.11
N GLY A 165 8.03 -3.68 -15.98
CA GLY A 165 8.05 -2.26 -15.63
C GLY A 165 6.67 -1.74 -15.21
N VAL A 166 5.61 -2.11 -15.94
CA VAL A 166 4.22 -1.74 -15.60
C VAL A 166 3.79 -2.43 -14.31
N LEU A 167 4.11 -3.71 -14.12
CA LEU A 167 3.84 -4.42 -12.86
C LEU A 167 4.55 -3.72 -11.68
N ALA A 168 5.83 -3.40 -11.82
CA ALA A 168 6.60 -2.69 -10.80
C ALA A 168 6.01 -1.30 -10.51
N LEU A 169 5.59 -0.56 -11.54
CA LEU A 169 4.94 0.74 -11.41
C LEU A 169 3.58 0.63 -10.70
N LEU A 170 2.74 -0.34 -11.07
CA LEU A 170 1.44 -0.57 -10.44
C LEU A 170 1.59 -1.03 -9.00
N VAL A 171 2.56 -1.90 -8.71
CA VAL A 171 2.92 -2.27 -7.34
C VAL A 171 3.41 -1.05 -6.58
N TRP A 172 4.31 -0.23 -7.15
CA TRP A 172 4.76 1.01 -6.52
C TRP A 172 3.62 2.00 -6.26
N ILE A 173 2.70 2.21 -7.21
CA ILE A 173 1.50 3.04 -7.04
C ILE A 173 0.58 2.45 -5.97
N ALA A 174 0.35 1.14 -5.98
CA ALA A 174 -0.48 0.47 -5.00
C ALA A 174 0.12 0.59 -3.60
N LEU A 175 1.43 0.41 -3.45
CA LEU A 175 2.16 0.60 -2.19
C LEU A 175 2.12 2.04 -1.72
N ARG A 176 2.32 3.01 -2.63
CA ARG A 176 2.21 4.44 -2.32
C ARG A 176 0.80 4.84 -1.89
N ARG A 177 -0.23 4.17 -2.42
CA ARG A 177 -1.63 4.35 -2.01
C ARG A 177 -2.02 3.56 -0.76
N ARG A 178 -1.24 2.55 -0.38
CA ARG A 178 -1.49 1.70 0.80
C ARG A 178 -1.04 2.33 2.12
N ASN A 179 -0.51 3.56 2.11
CA ASN A 179 -0.68 4.51 3.22
C ASN A 179 -0.55 3.89 4.63
N GLN A 180 0.52 3.13 4.86
CA GLN A 180 0.84 2.57 6.17
C GLN A 180 2.08 3.29 6.69
N CYS A 181 1.86 4.47 7.28
CA CYS A 181 2.90 5.23 7.98
C CYS A 181 3.12 4.71 9.42
N SER A 182 3.02 3.39 9.63
CA SER A 182 3.48 2.71 10.85
C SER A 182 4.67 1.80 10.50
N LEU A 183 5.73 1.86 11.31
CA LEU A 183 6.96 1.07 11.13
C LEU A 183 6.68 -0.45 11.07
N GLY A 184 5.57 -0.90 11.69
CA GLY A 184 5.10 -2.29 11.68
C GLY A 184 4.56 -2.75 10.34
N GLY A 185 3.91 -1.85 9.60
CA GLY A 185 3.48 -2.11 8.22
C GLY A 185 4.68 -2.32 7.30
N VAL A 186 5.71 -1.49 7.42
CA VAL A 186 6.89 -1.50 6.54
C VAL A 186 7.70 -2.80 6.65
N ARG A 187 7.96 -3.31 7.86
CA ARG A 187 8.69 -4.58 8.03
C ARG A 187 7.94 -5.79 7.47
N ARG A 188 6.62 -5.86 7.67
CA ARG A 188 5.77 -6.96 7.19
C ARG A 188 5.56 -6.89 5.68
N LEU A 189 5.55 -5.69 5.11
CA LEU A 189 5.38 -5.44 3.69
C LEU A 189 6.65 -5.74 2.88
N ARG A 190 7.84 -5.49 3.43
CA ARG A 190 9.12 -5.83 2.79
C ARG A 190 9.19 -7.32 2.43
N TRP A 191 8.85 -8.20 3.37
CA TRP A 191 8.85 -9.65 3.09
C TRP A 191 7.77 -10.05 2.09
N ARG A 192 6.56 -9.49 2.18
CA ARG A 192 5.49 -9.75 1.20
C ARG A 192 5.88 -9.31 -0.21
N LEU A 193 6.59 -8.19 -0.35
CA LEU A 193 7.07 -7.71 -1.65
C LEU A 193 8.18 -8.59 -2.21
N VAL A 194 9.14 -8.99 -1.37
CA VAL A 194 10.21 -9.91 -1.77
C VAL A 194 9.62 -11.26 -2.19
N THR A 195 8.65 -11.80 -1.46
CA THR A 195 7.99 -13.06 -1.87
C THR A 195 7.16 -12.90 -3.14
N THR A 196 6.42 -11.80 -3.30
CA THR A 196 5.61 -11.57 -4.52
C THR A 196 6.51 -11.40 -5.75
N LEU A 197 7.60 -10.64 -5.62
CA LEU A 197 8.61 -10.47 -6.67
C LEU A 197 9.30 -11.81 -6.99
N GLY A 198 9.66 -12.58 -5.97
CA GLY A 198 10.23 -13.92 -6.12
C GLY A 198 9.31 -14.89 -6.86
N ILE A 199 8.00 -14.89 -6.53
CA ILE A 199 6.99 -15.69 -7.23
C ILE A 199 6.88 -15.25 -8.69
N ALA A 200 6.80 -13.94 -8.97
CA ALA A 200 6.71 -13.44 -10.34
C ALA A 200 7.92 -13.83 -11.19
N ILE A 201 9.14 -13.69 -10.65
CA ILE A 201 10.39 -14.09 -11.31
C ILE A 201 10.42 -15.62 -11.52
N GLY A 202 10.05 -16.39 -10.50
CA GLY A 202 10.01 -17.86 -10.57
C GLY A 202 9.02 -18.36 -11.62
N THR A 203 7.79 -17.84 -11.63
CA THR A 203 6.78 -18.17 -12.65
C THR A 203 7.26 -17.83 -14.05
N TYR A 204 7.89 -16.66 -14.25
CA TYR A 204 8.46 -16.29 -15.54
C TYR A 204 9.59 -17.22 -15.97
N ALA A 205 10.50 -17.59 -15.07
CA ALA A 205 11.60 -18.50 -15.36
C ALA A 205 11.10 -19.91 -15.76
N VAL A 206 10.08 -20.42 -15.07
CA VAL A 206 9.45 -21.70 -15.40
C VAL A 206 8.77 -21.64 -16.77
N LEU A 207 7.96 -20.62 -17.02
CA LEU A 207 7.32 -20.45 -18.33
C LEU A 207 8.36 -20.34 -19.45
N TYR A 208 9.44 -19.59 -19.24
CA TYR A 208 10.53 -19.48 -20.21
C TYR A 208 11.19 -20.84 -20.47
N ALA A 209 11.57 -21.56 -19.42
CA ALA A 209 12.19 -22.88 -19.54
C ALA A 209 11.29 -23.88 -20.29
N VAL A 210 9.99 -23.89 -19.98
CA VAL A 210 9.00 -24.75 -20.66
C VAL A 210 8.88 -24.37 -22.14
N THR A 211 8.80 -23.08 -22.47
CA THR A 211 8.72 -22.63 -23.87
C THR A 211 9.96 -23.01 -24.67
N THR A 212 11.17 -22.79 -24.12
CA THR A 212 12.42 -23.19 -24.78
C THR A 212 12.60 -24.70 -24.88
N TRP A 213 12.04 -25.46 -23.92
CA TRP A 213 12.09 -26.91 -23.97
C TRP A 213 11.16 -27.44 -25.07
N LEU A 214 9.94 -26.92 -25.18
CA LEU A 214 8.99 -27.29 -26.24
C LEU A 214 9.54 -26.98 -27.65
N GLU A 215 10.19 -25.83 -27.84
CA GLU A 215 10.85 -25.47 -29.11
C GLU A 215 11.98 -26.44 -29.50
N ARG A 216 12.55 -27.19 -28.54
CA ARG A 216 13.59 -28.19 -28.83
C ARG A 216 13.02 -29.52 -29.33
N PHE A 217 11.71 -29.77 -29.17
CA PHE A 217 11.03 -30.99 -29.64
C PHE A 217 10.14 -30.76 -30.87
N ALA A 218 9.94 -29.50 -31.29
CA ALA A 218 9.27 -29.12 -32.52
C ALA A 218 10.26 -29.03 -33.68
#